data_AF-A0A1Z8Z3N0-F1
#
_entry.id   AF-A0A1Z8Z3N0-F1
#
_cell.length_a   1.000
_cell.length_b   1.000
_cell.length_c   1.000
_cell.angle_alpha   90.00
_cell.angle_beta   90.00
_cell.angle_gamma   90.00
#
_symmetry.space_group_name_H-M   'P 1'
#
loop_
_entity.id
_entity.type
_entity.pdbx_description
1 polymer ?
#
loop_
_entity_poly.entity_id
_entity_poly.type
_entity_poly.pdbx_seq_one_letter_code
_entity_poly.pdbx_strand_id
1 'polypeptide(L)'
;MSFQDVQAIYIKKNRRKFKGRPYGAIEHIVVDSTAYANLKHSSVRLLNIIVRQLTATNNGCLQATWSYCRGRGIGSENTLRIAIKDLLKNQLIYRTRSRGANGRPALYAVTWLPIKEKKGLFLDGFLKDGFLNIKKTTPKKLMVKPVKNCCLRSEKDEN
;
A
#
# COMPACT_ATOMS: atom_id res chain seq x y z
N MET A 1 24.81 -2.90 35.96
CA MET A 1 24.18 -2.76 34.62
C MET A 1 23.75 -4.13 34.16
N SER A 2 22.48 -4.29 33.82
CA SER A 2 21.96 -5.58 33.36
C SER A 2 22.50 -5.90 31.95
N PHE A 3 22.54 -7.19 31.59
CA PHE A 3 22.91 -7.62 30.24
C PHE A 3 22.03 -6.96 29.16
N GLN A 4 20.78 -6.64 29.50
CA GLN A 4 19.86 -5.92 28.63
C GLN A 4 20.29 -4.45 28.42
N ASP A 5 20.84 -3.79 29.43
CA ASP A 5 21.35 -2.41 29.32
C ASP A 5 22.58 -2.34 28.41
N VAL A 6 23.49 -3.31 28.54
CA VAL A 6 24.68 -3.42 27.68
C VAL A 6 24.27 -3.65 26.23
N GLN A 7 23.27 -4.50 25.99
CA GLN A 7 22.77 -4.77 24.65
C GLN A 7 22.03 -3.57 24.03
N ALA A 8 21.27 -2.83 24.85
CA ALA A 8 20.65 -1.58 24.43
C ALA A 8 21.70 -0.50 24.06
N ILE A 9 22.80 -0.42 24.82
CA ILE A 9 23.92 0.50 24.55
C ILE A 9 24.65 0.11 23.26
N TYR A 10 24.91 -1.17 23.03
CA TYR A 10 25.59 -1.66 21.83
C TYR A 10 24.78 -1.39 20.55
N ILE A 11 23.46 -1.64 20.57
CA ILE A 11 22.55 -1.34 19.44
C ILE A 11 22.45 0.16 19.17
N LYS A 12 22.49 1.00 20.22
CA LYS A 12 22.44 2.47 20.10
C LYS A 12 23.71 3.03 19.44
N LYS A 13 24.87 2.42 19.69
CA LYS A 13 26.18 2.86 19.18
C LYS A 13 26.43 2.52 17.71
N ASN A 14 25.70 1.53 17.15
CA ASN A 14 25.91 1.00 15.79
C ASN A 14 24.85 1.39 14.75
N ARG A 15 24.05 2.45 14.98
CA ARG A 15 23.20 3.01 13.92
C ARG A 15 24.00 3.93 13.00
N ARG A 16 24.71 3.35 12.03
CA ARG A 16 25.21 4.13 10.89
C ARG A 16 24.01 4.82 10.23
N LYS A 17 23.98 6.16 10.23
CA LYS A 17 23.00 6.92 9.45
C LYS A 17 23.16 6.49 7.99
N PHE A 18 22.10 5.97 7.39
CA PHE A 18 22.09 5.57 5.99
C PHE A 18 22.51 6.77 5.15
N LYS A 19 23.67 6.69 4.47
CA LYS A 19 24.25 7.79 3.70
C LYS A 19 23.65 7.92 2.29
N GLY A 20 22.71 7.04 1.92
CA GLY A 20 22.05 7.05 0.62
C GLY A 20 20.77 7.91 0.57
N ARG A 21 20.22 8.06 -0.63
CA ARG A 21 18.91 8.72 -0.83
C ARG A 21 17.80 7.89 -0.16
N PRO A 22 16.79 8.51 0.45
CA PRO A 22 15.68 7.78 1.06
C PRO A 22 14.89 7.03 -0.02
N TYR A 23 14.50 5.80 0.30
CA TYR A 23 13.66 4.96 -0.54
C TYR A 23 12.56 4.33 0.33
N GLY A 24 11.45 3.97 -0.30
CA GLY A 24 10.41 3.19 0.35
C GLY A 24 10.59 1.71 0.02
N ALA A 25 10.79 0.89 1.04
CA ALA A 25 11.00 -0.55 0.87
C ALA A 25 9.66 -1.30 0.85
N ILE A 26 9.47 -2.11 -0.18
CA ILE A 26 8.44 -3.15 -0.23
C ILE A 26 9.18 -4.47 -0.27
N GLU A 27 8.89 -5.37 0.67
CA GLU A 27 9.55 -6.68 0.72
C GLU A 27 9.10 -7.54 -0.47
N HIS A 28 9.99 -8.42 -0.96
CA HIS A 28 9.66 -9.32 -2.07
C HIS A 28 8.44 -10.20 -1.75
N ILE A 29 8.36 -10.72 -0.52
CA ILE A 29 7.20 -11.50 -0.06
C ILE A 29 5.86 -10.76 -0.20
N VAL A 30 5.86 -9.43 -0.07
CA VAL A 30 4.67 -8.61 -0.27
C VAL A 30 4.33 -8.55 -1.74
N VAL A 31 5.30 -8.28 -2.62
CA VAL A 31 5.10 -8.19 -4.07
C VAL A 31 4.66 -9.53 -4.67
N ASP A 32 5.23 -10.63 -4.18
CA ASP A 32 4.95 -11.99 -4.64
C ASP A 32 3.63 -12.55 -4.07
N SER A 33 3.01 -11.83 -3.12
CA SER A 33 1.77 -12.26 -2.49
C SER A 33 0.55 -12.20 -3.41
N THR A 34 -0.41 -13.07 -3.14
CA THR A 34 -1.75 -13.05 -3.72
C THR A 34 -2.48 -11.73 -3.45
N ALA A 35 -2.28 -11.13 -2.28
CA ALA A 35 -2.81 -9.82 -1.91
C ALA A 35 -2.36 -8.71 -2.87
N TYR A 36 -1.07 -8.69 -3.23
CA TYR A 36 -0.54 -7.72 -4.18
C TYR A 36 -1.05 -7.99 -5.60
N ALA A 37 -1.06 -9.26 -6.02
CA ALA A 37 -1.59 -9.65 -7.33
C ALA A 37 -3.07 -9.31 -7.53
N ASN A 38 -3.87 -9.27 -6.46
CA ASN A 38 -5.29 -8.90 -6.50
C ASN A 38 -5.53 -7.39 -6.68
N LEU A 39 -4.49 -6.54 -6.54
CA LEU A 39 -4.67 -5.09 -6.54
C LEU A 39 -5.01 -4.52 -7.92
N LYS A 40 -5.86 -3.50 -7.92
CA LYS A 40 -6.04 -2.64 -9.11
C LYS A 40 -4.83 -1.73 -9.31
N HIS A 41 -4.64 -1.29 -10.56
CA HIS A 41 -3.59 -0.34 -10.95
C HIS A 41 -3.56 0.93 -10.08
N SER A 42 -4.74 1.50 -9.72
CA SER A 42 -4.83 2.65 -8.83
C SER A 42 -4.37 2.35 -7.40
N SER A 43 -4.63 1.13 -6.94
CA SER A 43 -4.28 0.66 -5.60
C SER A 43 -2.78 0.43 -5.47
N VAL A 44 -2.15 -0.16 -6.49
CA VAL A 44 -0.68 -0.27 -6.59
C VAL A 44 -0.02 1.11 -6.55
N ARG A 45 -0.55 2.07 -7.33
CA ARG A 45 -0.06 3.46 -7.29
C ARG A 45 -0.20 4.07 -5.90
N LEU A 46 -1.36 3.92 -5.25
CA LEU A 46 -1.56 4.43 -3.89
C LEU A 46 -0.61 3.77 -2.89
N LEU A 47 -0.38 2.46 -2.99
CA LEU A 47 0.57 1.75 -2.14
C LEU A 47 1.96 2.36 -2.24
N ASN A 48 2.44 2.62 -3.46
CA ASN A 48 3.74 3.27 -3.68
C ASN A 48 3.78 4.70 -3.09
N ILE A 49 2.69 5.46 -3.19
CA ILE A 49 2.56 6.80 -2.57
C ILE A 49 2.62 6.71 -1.03
N ILE A 50 2.00 5.70 -0.43
CA ILE A 50 2.04 5.45 1.02
C ILE A 50 3.46 5.03 1.43
N VAL A 51 4.06 4.08 0.72
CA VAL A 51 5.40 3.56 0.97
C VAL A 51 6.47 4.64 0.87
N ARG A 52 6.30 5.60 -0.06
CA ARG A 52 7.20 6.76 -0.20
C ARG A 52 7.27 7.65 1.05
N GLN A 53 6.26 7.60 1.93
CA GLN A 53 6.23 8.35 3.17
C GLN A 53 6.98 7.66 4.31
N LEU A 54 7.30 6.36 4.16
CA LEU A 54 7.91 5.58 5.23
C LEU A 54 9.27 6.16 5.64
N THR A 55 9.43 6.28 6.94
CA THR A 55 10.69 6.53 7.64
C THR A 55 10.91 5.41 8.64
N ALA A 56 12.04 5.44 9.35
CA ALA A 56 12.36 4.40 10.32
C ALA A 56 11.36 4.28 11.48
N THR A 57 10.50 5.27 11.73
CA THR A 57 9.65 5.35 12.94
C THR A 57 8.19 5.70 12.69
N ASN A 58 7.81 6.14 11.49
CA ASN A 58 6.47 6.70 11.25
C ASN A 58 5.44 5.70 10.73
N ASN A 59 5.73 4.40 10.68
CA ASN A 59 4.73 3.41 10.32
C ASN A 59 3.56 3.48 11.31
N GLY A 60 2.34 3.64 10.80
CA GLY A 60 1.14 3.96 11.60
C GLY A 60 0.71 5.42 11.55
N CYS A 61 1.53 6.30 10.96
CA CYS A 61 1.24 7.73 10.77
C CYS A 61 1.28 8.17 9.31
N LEU A 62 0.92 7.28 8.38
CA LEU A 62 0.95 7.54 6.94
C LEU A 62 -0.38 8.14 6.47
N GLN A 63 -0.34 9.17 5.62
CA GLN A 63 -1.56 9.81 5.12
C GLN A 63 -1.93 9.32 3.72
N ALA A 64 -3.23 9.29 3.43
CA ALA A 64 -3.78 9.06 2.10
C ALA A 64 -4.85 10.13 1.80
N THR A 65 -4.54 11.39 2.10
CA THR A 65 -5.42 12.53 1.79
C THR A 65 -5.42 12.84 0.30
N TRP A 66 -6.54 13.32 -0.23
CA TRP A 66 -6.62 13.64 -1.66
C TRP A 66 -5.67 14.75 -2.07
N SER A 67 -5.55 15.81 -1.28
CA SER A 67 -4.59 16.90 -1.52
C SER A 67 -3.15 16.37 -1.66
N TYR A 68 -2.74 15.41 -0.83
CA TYR A 68 -1.41 14.79 -0.92
C TYR A 68 -1.27 13.89 -2.16
N CYS A 69 -2.31 13.13 -2.50
CA CYS A 69 -2.27 12.15 -3.59
C CYS A 69 -2.49 12.76 -4.98
N ARG A 70 -3.17 13.91 -5.08
CA ARG A 70 -3.49 14.57 -6.36
C ARG A 70 -2.23 14.92 -7.14
N GLY A 71 -1.27 15.57 -6.49
CA GLY A 71 0.04 15.89 -7.09
C GLY A 71 0.92 14.67 -7.39
N ARG A 72 0.45 13.46 -7.07
CA ARG A 72 1.15 12.18 -7.29
C ARG A 72 0.38 11.26 -8.25
N GLY A 73 -0.55 11.83 -9.03
CA GLY A 73 -1.22 11.13 -10.12
C GLY A 73 -2.49 10.39 -9.74
N ILE A 74 -3.14 10.73 -8.61
CA ILE A 74 -4.52 10.30 -8.32
C ILE A 74 -5.48 11.45 -8.65
N GLY A 75 -6.15 11.36 -9.81
CA GLY A 75 -6.95 12.45 -10.36
C GLY A 75 -8.27 12.74 -9.65
N SER A 76 -8.84 11.77 -8.92
CA SER A 76 -10.14 11.95 -8.26
C SER A 76 -10.18 11.38 -6.84
N GLU A 77 -11.01 11.97 -5.99
CA GLU A 77 -11.29 11.44 -4.65
C GLU A 77 -11.93 10.05 -4.69
N ASN A 78 -12.74 9.78 -5.72
CA ASN A 78 -13.38 8.48 -5.86
C ASN A 78 -12.35 7.38 -6.14
N THR A 79 -11.42 7.63 -7.05
CA THR A 79 -10.30 6.71 -7.33
C THR A 79 -9.48 6.45 -6.05
N LEU A 80 -9.18 7.50 -5.28
CA LEU A 80 -8.48 7.36 -3.99
C LEU A 80 -9.25 6.49 -3.01
N ARG A 81 -10.56 6.73 -2.85
CA ARG A 81 -11.42 5.98 -1.94
C ARG A 81 -11.50 4.50 -2.31
N ILE A 82 -11.61 4.20 -3.61
CA ILE A 82 -11.61 2.83 -4.13
C ILE A 82 -10.26 2.16 -3.87
N ALA A 83 -9.15 2.86 -4.15
CA ALA A 83 -7.81 2.36 -3.90
C ALA A 83 -7.55 2.06 -2.41
N ILE A 84 -7.97 2.95 -1.50
CA ILE A 84 -7.89 2.73 -0.05
C ILE A 84 -8.69 1.49 0.35
N LYS A 85 -9.93 1.35 -0.12
CA LYS A 85 -10.77 0.17 0.17
C LYS A 85 -10.12 -1.12 -0.33
N ASP A 86 -9.52 -1.09 -1.52
CA ASP A 86 -8.85 -2.24 -2.12
C ASP A 86 -7.60 -2.67 -1.33
N LEU A 87 -6.78 -1.70 -0.87
CA LEU A 87 -5.62 -1.98 -0.03
C LEU A 87 -6.00 -2.51 1.36
N LEU A 88 -7.05 -1.97 1.97
CA LEU A 88 -7.59 -2.47 3.25
C LEU A 88 -8.14 -3.89 3.12
N LYS A 89 -8.90 -4.16 2.04
CA LYS A 89 -9.45 -5.49 1.73
C LYS A 89 -8.36 -6.54 1.57
N ASN A 90 -7.26 -6.20 0.91
CA ASN A 90 -6.11 -7.08 0.72
C ASN A 90 -5.12 -7.05 1.91
N GLN A 91 -5.47 -6.42 3.03
CA GLN A 91 -4.65 -6.37 4.25
C GLN A 91 -3.19 -5.91 4.03
N LEU A 92 -2.94 -5.09 3.00
CA LEU A 92 -1.61 -4.50 2.73
C LEU A 92 -1.40 -3.22 3.52
N ILE A 93 -2.50 -2.53 3.85
CA ILE A 93 -2.49 -1.41 4.78
C ILE A 93 -3.55 -1.64 5.85
N TYR A 94 -3.36 -0.97 6.99
CA TYR A 94 -4.30 -0.95 8.10
C TYR A 94 -4.60 0.49 8.50
N ARG A 95 -5.84 0.79 8.90
CA ARG A 95 -6.23 2.14 9.34
C ARG A 95 -5.98 2.31 10.83
N THR A 96 -4.91 3.00 11.18
CA THR A 96 -4.51 3.26 12.58
C THR A 96 -5.24 4.43 13.21
N ARG A 97 -5.80 5.33 12.40
CA ARG A 97 -6.64 6.44 12.89
C ARG A 97 -7.78 6.74 11.94
N SER A 98 -8.98 6.84 12.48
CA SER A 98 -10.16 7.32 11.74
C SER A 98 -10.09 8.84 11.52
N ARG A 99 -10.73 9.29 10.44
CA ARG A 99 -10.95 10.73 10.23
C ARG A 99 -11.96 11.20 11.28
N GLY A 100 -11.55 12.14 12.12
CA GLY A 100 -12.39 12.69 13.20
C GLY A 100 -13.08 14.00 12.78
N ALA A 101 -14.05 14.43 13.59
CA ALA A 101 -14.79 15.68 13.39
C ALA A 101 -13.87 16.92 13.31
N ASN A 102 -12.72 16.89 13.98
CA ASN A 102 -11.75 18.00 14.04
C ASN A 102 -10.92 18.16 12.75
N GLY A 103 -11.40 17.68 11.60
CA GLY A 103 -10.71 17.79 10.31
C GLY A 103 -9.42 16.97 10.16
N ARG A 104 -9.04 16.19 11.18
CA ARG A 104 -7.80 15.40 11.16
C ARG A 104 -7.88 14.29 10.11
N PRO A 105 -6.84 14.09 9.28
CA PRO A 105 -6.85 13.04 8.28
C PRO A 105 -6.77 11.67 8.94
N ALA A 106 -7.35 10.70 8.23
CA ALA A 106 -7.15 9.29 8.54
C ALA A 106 -5.66 8.93 8.36
N LEU A 107 -5.17 8.08 9.26
CA LEU A 107 -3.81 7.56 9.21
C LEU A 107 -3.82 6.06 8.94
N TYR A 108 -2.74 5.61 8.33
CA TYR A 108 -2.55 4.23 7.90
C TYR A 108 -1.17 3.71 8.32
N ALA A 109 -1.08 2.39 8.44
CA ALA A 109 0.15 1.63 8.55
C ALA A 109 0.26 0.67 7.36
N VAL A 110 1.48 0.36 6.93
CA VAL A 110 1.73 -0.85 6.13
C VAL A 110 1.79 -2.05 7.05
N THR A 111 1.29 -3.21 6.61
CA THR A 111 1.16 -4.39 7.46
C THR A 111 2.41 -5.26 7.51
N TRP A 112 3.39 -5.07 6.63
CA TRP A 112 4.65 -5.83 6.64
C TRP A 112 5.74 -5.22 7.53
N LEU A 113 5.55 -4.01 8.05
CA LEU A 113 6.50 -3.38 8.98
C LEU A 113 5.92 -3.28 10.39
N PRO A 114 6.75 -3.36 11.44
CA PRO A 114 6.29 -3.09 12.81
C PRO A 114 5.90 -1.62 12.99
N ILE A 115 4.94 -1.37 13.87
CA ILE A 115 4.58 -0.02 14.34
C ILE A 115 5.38 0.27 15.60
N LYS A 116 6.30 1.24 15.53
CA LYS A 116 7.18 1.60 16.66
C LYS A 116 6.50 2.57 17.61
N GLU A 117 5.87 3.61 17.07
CA GLU A 117 5.12 4.60 17.84
C GLU A 117 3.65 4.21 17.85
N LYS A 118 3.12 3.86 19.03
CA LYS A 118 1.76 3.34 19.19
C LYS A 118 0.81 4.37 19.82
N LYS A 119 1.33 5.47 20.38
CA LYS A 119 0.55 6.42 21.15
C LYS A 119 -0.55 7.06 20.30
N GLY A 120 -1.80 6.92 20.75
CA GLY A 120 -2.96 7.51 20.08
C GLY A 120 -3.35 6.86 18.75
N LEU A 121 -2.89 5.63 18.51
CA LEU A 121 -3.30 4.80 17.37
C LEU A 121 -4.26 3.70 17.83
N PHE A 122 -5.26 3.39 16.99
CA PHE A 122 -6.10 2.20 17.16
C PHE A 122 -5.36 1.02 16.54
N LEU A 123 -5.00 0.02 17.34
CA LEU A 123 -4.19 -1.12 16.90
C LEU A 123 -4.84 -2.49 17.13
N ASP A 124 -6.03 -2.54 17.73
CA ASP A 124 -6.68 -3.80 18.13
C ASP A 124 -6.93 -4.76 16.96
N GLY A 125 -7.11 -4.22 15.74
CA GLY A 125 -7.28 -5.01 14.52
C GLY A 125 -6.04 -5.09 13.63
N PHE A 126 -4.88 -4.61 14.10
CA PHE A 126 -3.66 -4.62 13.29
C PHE A 126 -3.09 -6.04 13.21
N LEU A 127 -3.08 -6.60 12.00
CA LEU A 127 -2.47 -7.90 11.72
C LEU A 127 -1.13 -7.68 11.00
N LYS A 128 -0.03 -8.00 11.69
CA LYS A 128 1.30 -8.08 11.06
C LYS A 128 1.24 -9.16 9.98
N ASP A 129 1.70 -8.81 8.79
CA ASP A 129 1.70 -9.67 7.60
C ASP A 129 0.31 -10.20 7.19
N GLY A 130 -0.76 -9.45 7.50
CA GLY A 130 -2.13 -9.87 7.16
C GLY A 130 -2.36 -10.16 5.67
N PHE A 131 -1.55 -9.58 4.78
CA PHE A 131 -1.57 -9.85 3.34
C PHE A 131 -1.31 -11.33 2.99
N LEU A 132 -0.66 -12.11 3.86
CA LEU A 132 -0.44 -13.55 3.68
C LEU A 132 -1.74 -14.37 3.77
N ASN A 133 -2.76 -13.86 4.48
CA ASN A 133 -4.02 -14.56 4.68
C ASN A 133 -4.99 -14.40 3.49
N ILE A 134 -4.63 -13.60 2.48
CA ILE A 134 -5.50 -13.28 1.36
C ILE A 134 -5.44 -14.39 0.32
N LYS A 135 -6.60 -14.92 -0.05
CA LYS A 135 -6.70 -15.90 -1.14
C LYS A 135 -6.73 -15.20 -2.50
N LYS A 136 -6.30 -15.90 -3.56
CA LYS A 136 -6.44 -15.41 -4.93
C LYS A 136 -7.92 -15.13 -5.20
N THR A 137 -8.22 -13.92 -5.69
CA THR A 137 -9.55 -13.68 -6.23
C THR A 137 -9.60 -14.41 -7.57
N THR A 138 -10.49 -15.38 -7.72
CA THR A 138 -10.72 -16.02 -9.03
C THR A 138 -10.93 -14.91 -10.05
N PRO A 139 -10.22 -14.90 -11.20
CA PRO A 139 -10.43 -13.87 -12.20
C PRO A 139 -11.93 -13.84 -12.50
N LYS A 140 -12.56 -12.66 -12.42
CA LYS A 140 -13.90 -12.50 -12.98
C LYS A 140 -13.77 -12.99 -14.42
N LYS A 141 -14.41 -14.12 -14.75
CA LYS A 141 -14.48 -14.63 -16.12
C LYS A 141 -14.76 -13.40 -16.97
N LEU A 142 -13.80 -13.02 -17.80
CA LEU A 142 -14.05 -11.95 -18.76
C LEU A 142 -15.30 -12.43 -19.49
N MET A 143 -16.42 -11.73 -19.34
CA MET A 143 -17.46 -11.82 -20.34
C MET A 143 -16.81 -11.23 -21.57
N VAL A 144 -16.02 -12.05 -22.27
CA VAL A 144 -15.64 -11.81 -23.64
C VAL A 144 -16.99 -11.88 -24.35
N LYS A 145 -17.64 -10.73 -24.51
CA LYS A 145 -18.64 -10.60 -25.56
C LYS A 145 -17.92 -11.11 -26.80
N PRO A 146 -18.47 -12.10 -27.53
CA PRO A 146 -17.82 -12.58 -28.73
C PRO A 146 -17.49 -11.34 -29.56
N VAL A 147 -16.20 -11.17 -29.87
CA VAL A 147 -15.77 -10.15 -30.81
C VAL A 147 -16.53 -10.49 -32.08
N LYS A 148 -17.53 -9.70 -32.44
CA LYS A 148 -18.12 -9.78 -33.77
C LYS A 148 -16.95 -9.51 -34.70
N ASN A 149 -16.54 -10.53 -35.47
CA ASN A 149 -15.45 -10.46 -36.43
C ASN A 149 -15.48 -9.09 -37.10
N CYS A 150 -14.48 -8.25 -36.83
CA CYS A 150 -14.30 -7.04 -37.61
C CYS A 150 -14.06 -7.49 -39.04
N CYS A 151 -14.97 -7.11 -39.92
CA CYS A 151 -14.80 -7.26 -41.36
C CYS A 151 -13.46 -6.63 -41.76
N LEU A 152 -12.46 -7.47 -42.04
CA LEU A 152 -11.41 -7.13 -42.96
C LEU A 152 -12.11 -6.91 -44.31
N ARG A 153 -12.30 -5.65 -44.69
CA ARG A 153 -12.62 -5.34 -46.09
C ARG A 153 -11.42 -5.78 -46.89
N SER A 154 -11.55 -6.86 -47.65
CA SER A 154 -10.64 -7.18 -48.73
C SER A 154 -10.72 -6.03 -49.75
N GLU A 155 -9.63 -5.29 -49.90
CA GLU A 155 -9.42 -4.39 -51.03
C GLU A 155 -9.54 -5.24 -52.31
N LYS A 156 -10.44 -4.83 -53.20
CA LYS A 156 -10.48 -5.35 -54.56
C LYS A 156 -9.46 -4.56 -55.35
N ASP A 157 -8.37 -5.20 -55.72
CA ASP A 157 -7.52 -4.72 -56.80
C ASP A 157 -8.28 -4.97 -58.11
N GLU A 158 -8.77 -3.90 -58.73
CA GLU A 158 -9.26 -3.90 -60.11
C GLU A 158 -8.19 -3.27 -61.02
N ASN A 159 -7.88 -4.01 -62.09
CA ASN A 159 -7.02 -3.76 -63.26
C ASN A 159 -6.59 -2.33 -63.58
#